data_AF-A0A842MU64-F1
#
_entry.id   AF-A0A842MU64-F1
#
_cell.length_a   1.000
_cell.length_b   1.000
_cell.length_c   1.000
_cell.angle_alpha   90.00
_cell.angle_beta   90.00
_cell.angle_gamma   90.00
#
_symmetry.space_group_name_H-M   'P 1'
#
loop_
_entity.id
_entity.type
_entity.pdbx_description
1 polymer ?
#
loop_
_entity_poly.entity_id
_entity_poly.type
_entity_poly.pdbx_seq_one_letter_code
_entity_poly.pdbx_strand_id
1 'polypeptide(L)'
;MSGEKVNVLSKSSFRLMMLIVVLAYFAVGCYWLAITYKWSLSMGVELETYQRIIKEFWWVVLFYSSELGGSIGIVFRWIAALFALYSAILFFKDGEAAIPRIKGKAALAILFEALYFLTYIPSVILGFAYPIAAAQKLWYFEPSPPWIITFMIAGVSCLAMVVVIMPSLFKLRSKIIHGSTVDIARWASITGLSYLFVMFWLNYSIAWACTLVYWPERAQPGIEILYRPHNMISFPLTIVGLLLISLACLKTLMPAIKGHPSEVNLKRLGAVLLALGAYFLVSLVLFYAAGGYHAEPTTWMELISPFHNPDFWCFSLIFPGAYLAAERLQK
;
A
#
# COMPACT_ATOMS: atom_id res chain seq x y z
N MET A 1 -1.13 -23.90 -38.01
CA MET A 1 -1.83 -22.60 -37.89
C MET A 1 -1.55 -22.05 -36.51
N SER A 2 -0.49 -21.26 -36.36
CA SER A 2 -0.19 -20.56 -35.11
C SER A 2 -1.16 -19.40 -34.98
N GLY A 3 -2.17 -19.54 -34.13
CA GLY A 3 -3.06 -18.43 -33.78
C GLY A 3 -2.23 -17.25 -33.32
N GLU A 4 -2.37 -16.14 -34.03
CA GLU A 4 -1.71 -14.87 -33.72
C GLU A 4 -2.19 -14.46 -32.33
N LYS A 5 -1.33 -14.62 -31.31
CA LYS A 5 -1.64 -14.19 -29.95
C LYS A 5 -1.87 -12.69 -30.00
N VAL A 6 -3.14 -12.29 -29.97
CA VAL A 6 -3.54 -10.88 -29.97
C VAL A 6 -2.79 -10.18 -28.85
N ASN A 7 -1.92 -9.25 -29.23
CA ASN A 7 -1.08 -8.53 -28.29
C ASN A 7 -1.96 -7.53 -27.51
N VAL A 8 -2.36 -7.91 -26.30
CA VAL A 8 -3.23 -7.09 -25.43
C VAL A 8 -2.66 -5.68 -25.22
N LEU A 9 -1.33 -5.52 -25.26
CA LEU A 9 -0.64 -4.24 -25.08
C LEU A 9 -0.89 -3.24 -26.23
N SER A 10 -1.23 -3.71 -27.43
CA SER A 10 -1.48 -2.83 -28.57
C SER A 10 -2.88 -2.19 -28.52
N LYS A 11 -3.80 -2.78 -27.75
CA LYS A 11 -5.19 -2.32 -27.67
C LYS A 11 -5.28 -0.99 -26.93
N SER A 12 -5.88 0.00 -27.59
CA SER A 12 -6.13 1.33 -27.01
C SER A 12 -6.92 1.25 -25.69
N SER A 13 -7.87 0.32 -25.61
CA SER A 13 -8.68 0.09 -24.40
C SER A 13 -7.83 -0.33 -23.19
N PHE A 14 -6.89 -1.27 -23.36
CA PHE A 14 -6.00 -1.69 -22.27
C PHE A 14 -5.11 -0.54 -21.80
N ARG A 15 -4.55 0.22 -22.76
CA ARG A 15 -3.75 1.41 -22.48
C ARG A 15 -4.53 2.46 -21.69
N LEU A 16 -5.80 2.69 -22.04
CA LEU A 16 -6.69 3.59 -21.30
C LEU A 16 -6.92 3.09 -19.87
N MET A 17 -7.17 1.79 -19.67
CA MET A 17 -7.37 1.23 -18.32
C MET A 17 -6.13 1.41 -17.45
N MET A 18 -4.93 1.22 -18.01
CA MET A 18 -3.67 1.48 -17.30
C MET A 18 -3.51 2.97 -16.95
N LEU A 19 -3.87 3.87 -17.85
CA LEU A 19 -3.83 5.32 -17.59
C LEU A 19 -4.77 5.71 -16.44
N ILE A 20 -5.98 5.13 -16.38
CA ILE A 20 -6.94 5.37 -15.29
C ILE A 20 -6.34 5.01 -13.93
N VAL A 21 -5.69 3.84 -13.82
CA VAL A 21 -5.05 3.41 -12.57
C VAL A 21 -3.95 4.38 -12.14
N VAL A 22 -3.10 4.78 -13.08
CA VAL A 22 -1.99 5.70 -12.79
C VAL A 22 -2.49 7.11 -12.46
N LEU A 23 -3.58 7.56 -13.08
CA LEU A 23 -4.24 8.82 -12.73
C LEU A 23 -4.81 8.77 -11.30
N ALA A 24 -5.46 7.66 -10.92
CA ALA A 24 -5.94 7.47 -9.56
C ALA A 24 -4.78 7.49 -8.55
N TYR A 25 -3.67 6.81 -8.87
CA TYR A 25 -2.45 6.81 -8.06
C TYR A 25 -1.90 8.22 -7.86
N PHE A 26 -1.79 8.99 -8.95
CA PHE A 26 -1.35 10.38 -8.91
C PHE A 26 -2.30 11.28 -8.12
N ALA A 27 -3.61 11.16 -8.31
CA ALA A 27 -4.59 11.96 -7.59
C ALA A 27 -4.52 11.73 -6.08
N VAL A 28 -4.40 10.47 -5.65
CA VAL A 28 -4.21 10.11 -4.23
C VAL A 28 -2.86 10.63 -3.70
N GLY A 29 -1.80 10.55 -4.50
CA GLY A 29 -0.50 11.13 -4.15
C GLY A 29 -0.57 12.65 -3.94
N CYS A 30 -1.27 13.39 -4.80
CA CYS A 30 -1.47 14.84 -4.65
C CYS A 30 -2.29 15.18 -3.40
N TYR A 31 -3.36 14.43 -3.13
CA TYR A 31 -4.17 14.59 -1.92
C TYR A 31 -3.33 14.41 -0.66
N TRP A 32 -2.54 13.35 -0.60
CA TRP A 32 -1.67 13.06 0.54
C TRP A 32 -0.56 14.08 0.71
N LEU A 33 0.06 14.54 -0.38
CA LEU A 33 1.05 15.61 -0.32
C LEU A 33 0.47 16.87 0.32
N ALA A 34 -0.77 17.26 -0.03
CA ALA A 34 -1.43 18.42 0.54
C ALA A 34 -1.73 18.26 2.04
N ILE A 35 -2.15 17.08 2.49
CA ILE A 35 -2.38 16.77 3.91
C ILE A 35 -1.06 16.79 4.68
N THR A 36 -0.06 16.07 4.19
CA THR A 36 1.25 15.96 4.80
C THR A 36 1.96 17.31 4.90
N TYR A 37 1.80 18.19 3.92
CA TYR A 37 2.35 19.55 3.99
C TYR A 37 1.77 20.32 5.18
N LYS A 38 0.44 20.27 5.39
CA LYS A 38 -0.21 20.90 6.54
C LYS A 38 0.26 20.31 7.87
N TRP A 39 0.33 18.97 7.96
CA TRP A 39 0.79 18.26 9.15
C TRP A 39 2.26 18.56 9.50
N SER A 40 3.14 18.59 8.49
CA SER A 40 4.56 18.84 8.72
C SER A 40 4.82 20.26 9.23
N LEU A 41 4.02 21.23 8.78
CA LEU A 41 4.07 22.60 9.30
C LEU A 41 3.61 22.67 10.77
N SER A 42 2.52 21.99 11.14
CA SER A 42 2.08 21.96 12.54
C SER A 42 3.10 21.30 13.46
N MET A 43 3.72 20.20 13.02
CA MET A 43 4.78 19.51 13.77
C MET A 43 6.01 20.39 14.05
N GLY A 44 6.36 21.29 13.12
CA GLY A 44 7.45 22.24 13.30
C GLY A 44 7.14 23.33 14.33
N VAL A 45 5.90 23.82 14.34
CA VAL A 45 5.42 24.84 15.29
C VAL A 45 5.29 24.25 16.71
N GLU A 46 4.90 22.98 16.82
CA GLU A 46 4.68 22.34 18.10
C GLU A 46 5.96 21.75 18.74
N LEU A 47 7.11 21.77 18.05
CA LEU A 47 8.36 21.17 18.55
C LEU A 47 8.77 21.65 19.94
N GLU A 48 8.62 22.95 20.21
CA GLU A 48 8.90 23.52 21.53
C GLU A 48 7.95 22.97 22.61
N THR A 49 6.70 22.72 22.26
CA THR A 49 5.70 22.11 23.14
C THR A 49 6.06 20.65 23.42
N TYR A 50 6.50 19.89 22.41
CA TYR A 50 6.92 18.49 22.59
C TYR A 50 8.20 18.36 23.42
N GLN A 51 9.19 19.23 23.19
CA GLN A 51 10.43 19.25 23.97
C GLN A 51 10.18 19.55 25.46
N ARG A 52 9.15 20.34 25.78
CA ARG A 52 8.81 20.68 27.17
C ARG A 52 8.11 19.57 27.94
N ILE A 53 7.50 18.61 27.24
CA ILE A 53 6.63 17.60 27.85
C ILE A 53 7.24 16.20 27.79
N ILE A 54 8.13 15.94 26.83
CA ILE A 54 8.86 14.67 26.77
C ILE A 54 10.05 14.71 27.74
N LYS A 55 10.10 13.72 28.64
CA LYS A 55 11.10 13.62 29.72
C LYS A 55 12.51 13.28 29.23
N GLU A 56 12.62 12.67 28.06
CA GLU A 56 13.87 12.07 27.56
C GLU A 56 14.15 12.47 26.10
N PHE A 57 15.32 13.05 25.84
CA PHE A 57 15.69 13.58 24.52
C PHE A 57 15.67 12.53 23.42
N TRP A 58 16.15 11.32 23.69
CA TRP A 58 16.22 10.25 22.69
C TRP A 58 14.82 9.84 22.20
N TRP A 59 13.79 9.92 23.06
CA TRP A 59 12.41 9.63 22.69
C TRP A 59 11.83 10.67 21.73
N VAL A 60 12.13 11.96 21.97
CA VAL A 60 11.76 13.06 21.06
C VAL A 60 12.32 12.79 19.67
N VAL A 61 13.61 12.49 19.59
CA VAL A 61 14.30 12.26 18.31
C VAL A 61 13.67 11.09 17.55
N LEU A 62 13.40 9.96 18.22
CA LEU A 62 12.79 8.80 17.57
C LEU A 62 11.36 9.08 17.07
N PHE A 63 10.54 9.72 17.90
CA PHE A 63 9.17 10.07 17.54
C PHE A 63 9.14 11.01 16.33
N TYR A 64 9.90 12.12 16.39
CA TYR A 64 9.99 13.06 15.28
C TYR A 64 10.56 12.44 14.01
N SER A 65 11.55 11.55 14.14
CA SER A 65 12.11 10.85 12.98
C SER A 65 11.07 9.93 12.32
N SER A 66 10.17 9.32 13.09
CA SER A 66 9.06 8.53 12.55
C SER A 66 8.04 9.42 11.81
N GLU A 67 7.59 10.50 12.43
CA GLU A 67 6.62 11.43 11.82
C GLU A 67 7.18 12.08 10.55
N LEU A 68 8.40 12.63 10.61
CA LEU A 68 9.07 13.22 9.46
C LEU A 68 9.40 12.18 8.39
N GLY A 69 9.73 10.94 8.79
CA GLY A 69 9.92 9.81 7.87
C GLY A 69 8.66 9.55 7.04
N GLY A 70 7.49 9.56 7.67
CA GLY A 70 6.20 9.50 6.98
C GLY A 70 6.04 10.65 5.97
N SER A 71 6.32 11.88 6.39
CA SER A 71 6.18 13.06 5.53
C SER A 71 7.10 13.04 4.31
N ILE A 72 8.39 12.74 4.52
CA ILE A 72 9.38 12.61 3.45
C ILE A 72 8.99 11.47 2.50
N GLY A 73 8.48 10.37 3.06
CA GLY A 73 7.96 9.26 2.29
C GLY A 73 6.88 9.71 1.30
N ILE A 74 5.87 10.46 1.75
CA ILE A 74 4.80 10.94 0.87
C ILE A 74 5.34 11.79 -0.28
N VAL A 75 6.38 12.60 -0.06
CA VAL A 75 7.05 13.35 -1.13
C VAL A 75 7.67 12.38 -2.16
N PHE A 76 8.38 11.34 -1.72
CA PHE A 76 8.92 10.33 -2.63
C PHE A 76 7.82 9.61 -3.41
N ARG A 77 6.75 9.21 -2.75
CA ARG A 77 5.59 8.56 -3.39
C ARG A 77 4.93 9.47 -4.43
N TRP A 78 4.80 10.76 -4.16
CA TRP A 78 4.29 11.73 -5.14
C TRP A 78 5.21 11.88 -6.36
N ILE A 79 6.53 11.94 -6.14
CA ILE A 79 7.51 11.96 -7.24
C ILE A 79 7.43 10.66 -8.06
N ALA A 80 7.25 9.51 -7.40
CA ALA A 80 7.04 8.23 -8.08
C ALA A 80 5.79 8.28 -8.98
N ALA A 81 4.70 8.85 -8.47
CA ALA A 81 3.45 9.01 -9.21
C ALA A 81 3.59 9.94 -10.43
N LEU A 82 4.38 11.02 -10.33
CA LEU A 82 4.69 11.89 -11.49
C LEU A 82 5.41 11.12 -12.61
N PHE A 83 6.44 10.34 -12.27
CA PHE A 83 7.16 9.53 -13.26
C PHE A 83 6.29 8.41 -13.84
N ALA A 84 5.43 7.80 -13.02
CA ALA A 84 4.45 6.83 -13.48
C ALA A 84 3.45 7.46 -14.46
N LEU A 85 2.90 8.63 -14.12
CA LEU A 85 1.95 9.36 -14.96
C LEU A 85 2.55 9.76 -16.30
N TYR A 86 3.76 10.32 -16.29
CA TYR A 86 4.49 10.64 -17.52
C TYR A 86 4.66 9.40 -18.42
N SER A 87 5.06 8.27 -17.82
CA SER A 87 5.22 7.00 -18.54
C SER A 87 3.90 6.48 -19.10
N ALA A 88 2.81 6.57 -18.33
CA ALA A 88 1.48 6.13 -18.73
C ALA A 88 0.90 6.99 -19.87
N ILE A 89 1.10 8.30 -19.85
CA ILE A 89 0.66 9.21 -20.92
C ILE A 89 1.39 8.88 -22.23
N LEU A 90 2.70 8.68 -22.19
CA LEU A 90 3.47 8.29 -23.37
C LEU A 90 3.05 6.91 -23.90
N PHE A 91 2.85 5.93 -23.02
CA PHE A 91 2.39 4.60 -23.39
C PHE A 91 0.96 4.63 -23.98
N PHE A 92 0.08 5.48 -23.45
CA PHE A 92 -1.26 5.67 -23.99
C PHE A 92 -1.22 6.19 -25.43
N LYS A 93 -0.42 7.23 -25.68
CA LYS A 93 -0.29 7.86 -27.01
C LYS A 93 0.40 6.95 -28.03
N ASP A 94 1.58 6.45 -27.70
CA ASP A 94 2.48 5.83 -28.67
C ASP A 94 2.56 4.30 -28.56
N GLY A 95 1.88 3.69 -27.58
CA GLY A 95 1.87 2.25 -27.37
C GLY A 95 3.28 1.67 -27.17
N GLU A 96 3.58 0.57 -27.85
CA GLU A 96 4.87 -0.12 -27.71
C GLU A 96 6.06 0.72 -28.18
N ALA A 97 5.84 1.66 -29.11
CA ALA A 97 6.88 2.58 -29.57
C ALA A 97 7.36 3.56 -28.48
N ALA A 98 6.62 3.69 -27.36
CA ALA A 98 7.07 4.44 -26.18
C ALA A 98 7.97 3.63 -25.25
N ILE A 99 8.03 2.29 -25.34
CA ILE A 99 8.73 1.42 -24.38
C ILE A 99 10.20 1.87 -24.14
N PRO A 100 11.01 2.15 -25.18
CA PRO A 100 12.40 2.60 -24.98
C PRO A 100 12.49 3.93 -24.21
N ARG A 101 11.53 4.85 -24.44
CA ARG A 101 11.49 6.18 -23.83
C ARG A 101 10.99 6.15 -22.39
N ILE A 102 10.04 5.27 -22.07
CA ILE A 102 9.46 5.18 -20.72
C ILE A 102 10.31 4.34 -19.76
N LYS A 103 11.16 3.44 -20.26
CA LYS A 103 11.96 2.50 -19.45
C LYS A 103 12.71 3.19 -18.29
N GLY A 104 13.41 4.29 -18.58
CA GLY A 104 14.13 5.05 -17.55
C GLY A 104 13.20 5.74 -16.54
N LYS A 105 12.04 6.25 -16.99
CA LYS A 105 11.07 6.93 -16.14
C LYS A 105 10.30 5.95 -15.25
N ALA A 106 9.92 4.79 -15.78
CA ALA A 106 9.36 3.68 -15.00
C ALA A 106 10.36 3.20 -13.93
N ALA A 107 11.64 3.07 -14.26
CA ALA A 107 12.67 2.73 -13.27
C ALA A 107 12.82 3.78 -12.17
N LEU A 108 12.69 5.08 -12.49
CA LEU A 108 12.67 6.15 -11.49
C LEU A 108 11.42 6.09 -10.62
N ALA A 109 10.24 5.82 -11.19
CA ALA A 109 9.02 5.64 -10.41
C ALA A 109 9.20 4.52 -9.37
N ILE A 110 9.73 3.36 -9.78
CA ILE A 110 10.03 2.24 -8.87
C ILE A 110 11.11 2.60 -7.84
N LEU A 111 12.11 3.41 -8.19
CA LEU A 111 13.13 3.89 -7.25
C LEU A 111 12.51 4.71 -6.12
N PHE A 112 11.71 5.72 -6.48
CA PHE A 112 11.10 6.60 -5.49
C PHE A 112 10.07 5.86 -4.64
N GLU A 113 9.37 4.87 -5.21
CA GLU A 113 8.54 3.96 -4.42
C GLU A 113 9.36 3.12 -3.44
N ALA A 114 10.54 2.63 -3.83
CA ALA A 114 11.41 1.92 -2.90
C ALA A 114 11.92 2.83 -1.77
N LEU A 115 12.26 4.08 -2.09
CA LEU A 115 12.67 5.09 -1.12
C LEU A 115 11.53 5.45 -0.16
N TYR A 116 10.28 5.48 -0.62
CA TYR A 116 9.11 5.61 0.25
C TYR A 116 9.09 4.53 1.33
N PHE A 117 9.23 3.25 0.97
CA PHE A 117 9.26 2.19 1.99
C PHE A 117 10.49 2.28 2.91
N LEU A 118 11.61 2.78 2.41
CA LEU A 118 12.81 2.99 3.24
C LEU A 118 12.57 4.01 4.35
N THR A 119 11.67 4.99 4.16
CA THR A 119 11.35 5.98 5.19
C THR A 119 10.54 5.43 6.36
N TYR A 120 10.14 4.15 6.33
CA TYR A 120 9.53 3.47 7.47
C TYR A 120 10.55 2.97 8.51
N ILE A 121 11.86 2.98 8.23
CA ILE A 121 12.88 2.53 9.20
C ILE A 121 12.76 3.26 10.55
N PRO A 122 12.60 4.60 10.61
CA PRO A 122 12.37 5.29 11.89
C PRO A 122 11.13 4.77 12.64
N SER A 123 10.03 4.48 11.93
CA SER A 123 8.83 3.89 12.55
C SER A 123 9.09 2.50 13.11
N VAL A 124 9.90 1.68 12.43
CA VAL A 124 10.36 0.38 12.95
C VAL A 124 11.06 0.57 14.29
N ILE A 125 12.06 1.45 14.33
CA ILE A 125 12.83 1.70 15.55
C ILE A 125 11.91 2.21 16.67
N LEU A 126 11.00 3.13 16.35
CA LEU A 126 9.99 3.64 17.30
C LEU A 126 9.13 2.51 17.86
N GLY A 127 8.58 1.64 17.00
CA GLY A 127 7.71 0.54 17.39
C GLY A 127 8.40 -0.47 18.32
N PHE A 128 9.66 -0.80 18.06
CA PHE A 128 10.45 -1.68 18.93
C PHE A 128 10.93 -1.01 20.22
N ALA A 129 11.14 0.31 20.23
CA ALA A 129 11.49 1.07 21.43
C ALA A 129 10.27 1.39 22.32
N TYR A 130 9.06 1.37 21.76
CA TYR A 130 7.84 1.78 22.45
C TYR A 130 7.54 1.02 23.76
N PRO A 131 7.74 -0.31 23.88
CA PRO A 131 7.51 -1.00 25.15
C PRO A 131 8.38 -0.48 26.30
N ILE A 132 9.62 -0.08 26.00
CA ILE A 132 10.55 0.52 26.98
C ILE A 132 10.04 1.91 27.38
N ALA A 133 9.68 2.73 26.40
CA ALA A 133 9.15 4.07 26.63
C ALA A 133 7.83 4.06 27.42
N ALA A 134 6.95 3.09 27.15
CA ALA A 134 5.70 2.88 27.86
C ALA A 134 5.95 2.46 29.32
N ALA A 135 6.87 1.53 29.57
CA ALA A 135 7.24 1.11 30.94
C ALA A 135 7.80 2.28 31.77
N GLN A 136 8.51 3.20 31.12
CA GLN A 136 9.09 4.39 31.74
C GLN A 136 8.15 5.61 31.75
N LYS A 137 6.92 5.48 31.24
CA LYS A 137 5.94 6.58 31.11
C LYS A 137 6.54 7.83 30.44
N LEU A 138 7.25 7.61 29.34
CA LEU A 138 7.86 8.66 28.52
C LEU A 138 6.91 9.23 27.46
N TRP A 139 5.70 8.69 27.36
CA TRP A 139 4.72 9.12 26.39
C TRP A 139 4.05 10.44 26.79
N TYR A 140 3.83 11.28 25.80
CA TYR A 140 3.34 12.65 25.94
C TYR A 140 1.80 12.71 26.01
N PHE A 141 1.10 11.89 25.21
CA PHE A 141 -0.35 11.97 25.06
C PHE A 141 -1.04 10.93 25.91
N GLU A 142 -1.69 11.35 27.00
CA GLU A 142 -2.68 10.49 27.62
C GLU A 142 -4.02 10.64 26.87
N PRO A 143 -4.66 9.51 26.52
CA PRO A 143 -4.22 8.13 26.75
C PRO A 143 -3.19 7.61 25.74
N SER A 144 -2.13 6.97 26.23
CA SER A 144 -1.14 6.31 25.37
C SER A 144 -1.70 5.01 24.77
N PRO A 145 -1.43 4.69 23.49
CA PRO A 145 -1.71 3.37 22.96
C PRO A 145 -1.13 2.26 23.84
N PRO A 146 -1.85 1.14 24.05
CA PRO A 146 -1.26 -0.08 24.57
C PRO A 146 -0.01 -0.43 23.77
N TRP A 147 1.09 -0.75 24.45
CA TRP A 147 2.40 -0.93 23.81
C TRP A 147 2.36 -1.94 22.66
N ILE A 148 1.52 -2.97 22.77
CA ILE A 148 1.37 -4.02 21.78
C ILE A 148 0.84 -3.47 20.45
N ILE A 149 -0.03 -2.45 20.47
CA ILE A 149 -0.58 -1.84 19.26
C ILE A 149 0.54 -1.14 18.49
N THR A 150 1.31 -0.27 19.16
CA THR A 150 2.42 0.45 18.51
C THR A 150 3.52 -0.49 18.05
N PHE A 151 3.87 -1.48 18.87
CA PHE A 151 4.84 -2.51 18.51
C PHE A 151 4.45 -3.27 17.25
N MET A 152 3.19 -3.71 17.16
CA MET A 152 2.72 -4.50 16.02
C MET A 152 2.58 -3.65 14.76
N ILE A 153 2.02 -2.44 14.86
CA ILE A 153 1.80 -1.55 13.70
C ILE A 153 3.11 -0.89 13.25
N ALA A 154 3.75 -0.09 14.09
CA ALA A 154 4.93 0.67 13.72
C ALA A 154 6.20 -0.20 13.71
N GLY A 155 6.27 -1.25 14.52
CA GLY A 155 7.41 -2.17 14.56
C GLY A 155 7.29 -3.28 13.52
N VAL A 156 6.45 -4.28 13.79
CA VAL A 156 6.38 -5.52 13.01
C VAL A 156 5.92 -5.28 11.58
N SER A 157 4.83 -4.53 11.38
CA SER A 157 4.28 -4.30 10.04
C SER A 157 5.23 -3.50 9.15
N CYS A 158 5.72 -2.35 9.65
CA CYS A 158 6.71 -1.55 8.92
C CYS A 158 8.00 -2.33 8.63
N LEU A 159 8.48 -3.16 9.56
CA LEU A 159 9.67 -3.98 9.33
C LEU A 159 9.45 -4.96 8.19
N ALA A 160 8.29 -5.63 8.16
CA ALA A 160 7.96 -6.54 7.06
C ALA A 160 7.94 -5.81 5.70
N MET A 161 7.38 -4.59 5.64
CA MET A 161 7.39 -3.78 4.42
C MET A 161 8.81 -3.41 3.99
N VAL A 162 9.65 -2.93 4.91
CA VAL A 162 11.06 -2.58 4.64
C VAL A 162 11.86 -3.80 4.18
N VAL A 163 11.67 -4.97 4.80
CA VAL A 163 12.48 -6.16 4.50
C VAL A 163 12.01 -6.89 3.24
N VAL A 164 10.72 -6.82 2.89
CA VAL A 164 10.17 -7.62 1.78
C VAL A 164 9.87 -6.77 0.55
N ILE A 165 9.19 -5.63 0.72
CA ILE A 165 8.73 -4.82 -0.41
C ILE A 165 9.89 -4.04 -1.01
N MET A 166 10.65 -3.33 -0.18
CA MET A 166 11.75 -2.47 -0.64
C MET A 166 12.82 -3.23 -1.45
N PRO A 167 13.37 -4.39 -1.02
CA PRO A 167 14.36 -5.11 -1.83
C PRO A 167 13.79 -5.59 -3.17
N SER A 168 12.52 -6.00 -3.19
CA SER A 168 11.85 -6.41 -4.44
C SER A 168 11.75 -5.24 -5.42
N LEU A 169 11.42 -4.03 -4.94
CA LEU A 169 11.34 -2.82 -5.76
C LEU A 169 12.72 -2.42 -6.32
N PHE A 170 13.77 -2.40 -5.49
CA PHE A 170 15.13 -2.12 -5.97
C PHE A 170 15.58 -3.14 -7.02
N LYS A 171 15.25 -4.41 -6.83
CA LYS A 171 15.56 -5.46 -7.80
C LYS A 171 14.76 -5.29 -9.09
N LEU A 172 13.47 -4.98 -9.01
CA LEU A 172 12.63 -4.66 -10.17
C LEU A 172 13.20 -3.46 -10.94
N ARG A 173 13.58 -2.37 -10.27
CA ARG A 173 14.25 -1.22 -10.91
C ARG A 173 15.48 -1.65 -11.70
N SER A 174 16.38 -2.40 -11.06
CA SER A 174 17.61 -2.90 -11.71
C SER A 174 17.29 -3.71 -12.96
N LYS A 175 16.26 -4.56 -12.91
CA LYS A 175 15.80 -5.35 -14.05
C LYS A 175 15.08 -4.53 -15.12
N ILE A 176 14.36 -3.48 -14.74
CA ILE A 176 13.80 -2.54 -15.71
C ILE A 176 14.92 -1.88 -16.50
N ILE A 177 16.06 -1.52 -15.91
CA ILE A 177 17.15 -0.84 -16.64
C ILE A 177 17.96 -1.83 -17.49
N HIS A 178 18.43 -2.92 -16.88
CA HIS A 178 19.44 -3.81 -17.46
C HIS A 178 18.94 -5.22 -17.80
N GLY A 179 17.73 -5.58 -17.40
CA GLY A 179 17.19 -6.94 -17.55
C GLY A 179 16.50 -7.19 -18.88
N SER A 180 16.21 -8.47 -19.13
CA SER A 180 15.32 -8.91 -20.21
C SER A 180 13.86 -8.68 -19.85
N THR A 181 12.96 -8.76 -20.84
CA THR A 181 11.50 -8.70 -20.62
C THR A 181 11.00 -9.78 -19.66
N VAL A 182 11.61 -10.98 -19.72
CA VAL A 182 11.33 -12.09 -18.79
C VAL A 182 11.73 -11.74 -17.36
N ASP A 183 12.92 -11.16 -17.18
CA ASP A 183 13.37 -10.71 -15.86
C ASP A 183 12.48 -9.60 -15.29
N ILE A 184 12.06 -8.65 -16.12
CA ILE A 184 11.14 -7.58 -15.72
C ILE A 184 9.81 -8.18 -15.27
N ALA A 185 9.22 -9.08 -16.06
CA ALA A 185 7.94 -9.72 -15.71
C ALA A 185 8.04 -10.56 -14.43
N ARG A 186 9.13 -11.31 -14.24
CA ARG A 186 9.40 -12.08 -13.01
C ARG A 186 9.44 -11.16 -11.79
N TRP A 187 10.25 -10.11 -11.82
CA TRP A 187 10.41 -9.23 -10.66
C TRP A 187 9.20 -8.32 -10.44
N ALA A 188 8.49 -7.92 -11.49
CA ALA A 188 7.22 -7.22 -11.36
C ALA A 188 6.18 -8.10 -10.66
N SER A 189 6.16 -9.40 -10.99
CA SER A 189 5.29 -10.37 -10.33
C SER A 189 5.66 -10.58 -8.86
N ILE A 190 6.95 -10.71 -8.55
CA ILE A 190 7.44 -10.84 -7.17
C ILE A 190 7.07 -9.59 -6.37
N THR A 191 7.32 -8.39 -6.89
CA THR A 191 6.95 -7.13 -6.24
C THR A 191 5.45 -7.03 -6.04
N GLY A 192 4.63 -7.32 -7.05
CA GLY A 192 3.17 -7.33 -6.91
C GLY A 192 2.69 -8.27 -5.81
N LEU A 193 3.29 -9.46 -5.69
CA LEU A 193 2.99 -10.39 -4.59
C LEU A 193 3.48 -9.89 -3.23
N SER A 194 4.64 -9.24 -3.16
CA SER A 194 5.13 -8.62 -1.92
C SER A 194 4.14 -7.59 -1.40
N TYR A 195 3.55 -6.76 -2.26
CA TYR A 195 2.48 -5.83 -1.86
C TYR A 195 1.25 -6.58 -1.33
N LEU A 196 0.75 -7.57 -2.08
CA LEU A 196 -0.44 -8.32 -1.68
C LEU A 196 -0.28 -9.00 -0.31
N PHE A 197 0.83 -9.73 -0.12
CA PHE A 197 1.06 -10.45 1.14
C PHE A 197 1.44 -9.53 2.29
N VAL A 198 2.30 -8.53 2.07
CA VAL A 198 2.87 -7.73 3.16
C VAL A 198 2.11 -6.44 3.39
N MET A 199 1.94 -5.60 2.36
CA MET A 199 1.29 -4.30 2.48
C MET A 199 -0.21 -4.43 2.76
N PHE A 200 -0.87 -5.39 2.11
CA PHE A 200 -2.31 -5.55 2.25
C PHE A 200 -2.63 -6.64 3.27
N TRP A 201 -2.37 -7.92 2.99
CA TRP A 201 -2.83 -8.98 3.88
C TRP A 201 -2.22 -8.89 5.28
N LEU A 202 -0.89 -8.91 5.42
CA LEU A 202 -0.24 -8.95 6.73
C LEU A 202 -0.49 -7.67 7.53
N ASN A 203 -0.23 -6.50 6.95
CA ASN A 203 -0.44 -5.21 7.64
C ASN A 203 -1.90 -5.02 8.07
N TYR A 204 -2.87 -5.32 7.21
CA TYR A 204 -4.28 -5.14 7.54
C TYR A 204 -4.75 -6.20 8.56
N SER A 205 -4.19 -7.40 8.51
CA SER A 205 -4.44 -8.43 9.54
C SER A 205 -3.88 -8.02 10.90
N ILE A 206 -2.69 -7.42 10.92
CA ILE A 206 -2.10 -6.85 12.13
C ILE A 206 -2.99 -5.72 12.68
N ALA A 207 -3.50 -4.82 11.83
CA ALA A 207 -4.41 -3.76 12.27
C ALA A 207 -5.72 -4.30 12.86
N TRP A 208 -6.27 -5.38 12.29
CA TRP A 208 -7.38 -6.10 12.92
C TRP A 208 -6.99 -6.69 14.27
N ALA A 209 -5.86 -7.39 14.36
CA ALA A 209 -5.40 -7.95 15.63
C ALA A 209 -5.23 -6.86 16.70
N CYS A 210 -4.69 -5.69 16.33
CA CYS A 210 -4.59 -4.53 17.21
C CYS A 210 -5.94 -3.94 17.61
N THR A 211 -6.94 -4.02 16.73
CA THR A 211 -8.31 -3.56 17.01
C THR A 211 -9.00 -4.43 18.07
N LEU A 212 -8.61 -5.70 18.18
CA LEU A 212 -9.12 -6.62 19.21
C LEU A 212 -8.47 -6.39 20.58
N VAL A 213 -7.42 -5.56 20.67
CA VAL A 213 -6.82 -5.14 21.94
C VAL A 213 -7.73 -4.11 22.59
N TYR A 214 -8.11 -4.34 23.84
CA TYR A 214 -8.93 -3.40 24.60
C TYR A 214 -8.17 -2.09 24.86
N TRP A 215 -8.77 -0.96 24.46
CA TRP A 215 -8.21 0.37 24.66
C TRP A 215 -9.35 1.38 24.91
N PRO A 216 -9.87 1.42 26.15
CA PRO A 216 -11.10 2.14 26.48
C PRO A 216 -10.97 3.65 26.33
N GLU A 217 -9.78 4.20 26.54
CA GLU A 217 -9.56 5.63 26.45
C GLU A 217 -9.60 6.14 25.00
N ARG A 218 -9.47 5.25 24.01
CA ARG A 218 -9.79 5.52 22.59
C ARG A 218 -11.15 4.95 22.19
N ALA A 219 -12.02 4.61 23.14
CA ALA A 219 -13.31 3.96 22.90
C ALA A 219 -13.23 2.69 22.02
N GLN A 220 -12.10 1.96 22.08
CA GLN A 220 -11.91 0.70 21.38
C GLN A 220 -12.26 -0.47 22.32
N PRO A 221 -13.37 -1.19 22.09
CA PRO A 221 -13.91 -2.17 23.03
C PRO A 221 -13.19 -3.53 22.99
N GLY A 222 -12.10 -3.65 22.22
CA GLY A 222 -11.41 -4.93 22.01
C GLY A 222 -12.28 -5.93 21.26
N ILE A 223 -12.33 -7.18 21.70
CA ILE A 223 -13.01 -8.28 20.99
C ILE A 223 -14.51 -8.04 20.75
N GLU A 224 -15.17 -7.28 21.61
CA GLU A 224 -16.61 -6.98 21.50
C GLU A 224 -16.96 -6.19 20.24
N ILE A 225 -15.98 -5.57 19.58
CA ILE A 225 -16.17 -4.89 18.29
C ILE A 225 -16.72 -5.82 17.21
N LEU A 226 -16.44 -7.12 17.31
CA LEU A 226 -16.91 -8.14 16.41
C LEU A 226 -18.42 -8.40 16.53
N TYR A 227 -19.12 -7.86 17.53
CA TYR A 227 -20.58 -7.95 17.57
C TYR A 227 -21.27 -6.94 16.64
N ARG A 228 -20.52 -6.00 16.06
CA ARG A 228 -21.05 -5.02 15.11
C ARG A 228 -21.11 -5.62 13.70
N PRO A 229 -22.26 -5.58 13.00
CA PRO A 229 -22.44 -6.29 11.72
C PRO A 229 -21.40 -5.94 10.65
N HIS A 230 -21.02 -4.68 10.50
CA HIS A 230 -20.00 -4.26 9.53
C HIS A 230 -18.62 -4.81 9.87
N ASN A 231 -18.27 -4.90 11.15
CA ASN A 231 -17.00 -5.49 11.61
C ASN A 231 -17.00 -7.01 11.47
N MET A 232 -18.14 -7.69 11.67
CA MET A 232 -18.30 -9.12 11.37
C MET A 232 -18.06 -9.46 9.90
N ILE A 233 -18.37 -8.53 8.98
CA ILE A 233 -18.12 -8.71 7.55
C ILE A 233 -16.69 -8.31 7.21
N SER A 234 -16.24 -7.17 7.71
CA SER A 234 -14.93 -6.61 7.41
C SER A 234 -13.78 -7.49 7.91
N PHE A 235 -13.91 -8.09 9.10
CA PHE A 235 -12.88 -8.95 9.68
C PHE A 235 -12.52 -10.16 8.80
N PRO A 236 -13.45 -11.08 8.47
CA PRO A 236 -13.13 -12.24 7.61
C PRO A 236 -12.76 -11.81 6.19
N LEU A 237 -13.35 -10.74 5.67
CA LEU A 237 -12.99 -10.21 4.36
C LEU A 237 -11.51 -9.77 4.31
N THR A 238 -11.02 -9.14 5.38
CA THR A 238 -9.61 -8.74 5.48
C THR A 238 -8.69 -9.94 5.75
N ILE A 239 -8.96 -10.73 6.79
CA ILE A 239 -8.04 -11.82 7.18
C ILE A 239 -8.01 -12.94 6.13
N VAL A 240 -9.19 -13.43 5.73
CA VAL A 240 -9.31 -14.57 4.82
C VAL A 240 -9.41 -14.11 3.37
N GLY A 241 -10.19 -13.08 3.09
CA GLY A 241 -10.39 -12.60 1.71
C GLY A 241 -9.10 -12.10 1.06
N LEU A 242 -8.32 -11.24 1.73
CA LEU A 242 -7.03 -10.79 1.18
C LEU A 242 -6.00 -11.93 1.07
N LEU A 243 -6.01 -12.91 1.98
CA LEU A 243 -5.16 -14.08 1.87
C LEU A 243 -5.50 -14.89 0.61
N LEU A 244 -6.78 -15.15 0.37
CA LEU A 244 -7.26 -15.87 -0.81
C LEU A 244 -6.92 -15.12 -2.10
N ILE A 245 -7.09 -13.79 -2.14
CA ILE A 245 -6.67 -12.95 -3.26
C ILE A 245 -5.15 -13.08 -3.50
N SER A 246 -4.34 -13.03 -2.43
CA SER A 246 -2.88 -13.15 -2.51
C SER A 246 -2.44 -14.51 -3.03
N LEU A 247 -3.04 -15.60 -2.55
CA LEU A 247 -2.77 -16.97 -3.01
C LEU A 247 -3.21 -17.20 -4.46
N ALA A 248 -4.37 -16.65 -4.85
CA ALA A 248 -4.85 -16.70 -6.23
C ALA A 248 -3.92 -15.93 -7.17
N CYS A 249 -3.40 -14.78 -6.73
CA CYS A 249 -2.39 -14.02 -7.46
C CYS A 249 -1.09 -14.82 -7.60
N LEU A 250 -0.60 -15.43 -6.51
CA LEU A 250 0.61 -16.25 -6.53
C LEU A 250 0.49 -17.39 -7.55
N LYS A 251 -0.63 -18.13 -7.52
CA LYS A 251 -0.92 -19.20 -8.47
C LYS A 251 -0.94 -18.69 -9.91
N THR A 252 -1.48 -17.49 -10.13
CA THR A 252 -1.62 -16.88 -11.46
C THR A 252 -0.27 -16.38 -12.01
N LEU A 253 0.57 -15.82 -11.15
CA LEU A 253 1.86 -15.23 -11.52
C LEU A 253 3.03 -16.22 -11.45
N MET A 254 2.81 -17.42 -10.90
CA MET A 254 3.81 -18.49 -10.80
C MET A 254 4.55 -18.77 -12.12
N PRO A 255 3.91 -18.82 -13.31
CA PRO A 255 4.63 -19.01 -14.57
C PRO A 255 5.64 -17.90 -14.86
N ALA A 256 5.25 -16.63 -14.68
CA ALA A 256 6.15 -15.49 -14.82
C ALA A 256 7.34 -15.56 -13.85
N ILE A 257 7.10 -15.95 -12.60
CA ILE A 257 8.14 -16.14 -11.58
C ILE A 257 9.13 -17.22 -12.02
N LYS A 258 8.63 -18.33 -12.57
CA LYS A 258 9.44 -19.44 -13.10
C LYS A 258 10.15 -19.12 -14.43
N GLY A 259 9.87 -17.96 -15.05
CA GLY A 259 10.53 -17.52 -16.30
C GLY A 259 9.70 -17.74 -17.56
N HIS A 260 8.42 -18.09 -17.43
CA HIS A 260 7.47 -18.31 -18.52
C HIS A 260 6.32 -17.27 -18.49
N PRO A 261 6.61 -15.97 -18.65
CA PRO A 261 5.58 -14.93 -18.52
C PRO A 261 4.47 -15.02 -19.58
N SER A 262 4.74 -15.64 -20.72
CA SER A 262 3.76 -15.87 -21.79
C SER A 262 2.69 -16.92 -21.45
N GLU A 263 2.86 -17.64 -20.35
CA GLU A 263 1.91 -18.63 -19.82
C GLU A 263 1.01 -18.06 -18.70
N VAL A 264 1.21 -16.81 -18.30
CA VAL A 264 0.34 -16.15 -17.31
C VAL A 264 -1.08 -16.05 -17.85
N ASN A 265 -2.03 -16.57 -17.09
CA ASN A 265 -3.44 -16.52 -17.46
C ASN A 265 -4.03 -15.13 -17.17
N LEU A 266 -4.16 -14.31 -18.21
CA LEU A 266 -4.65 -12.93 -18.10
C LEU A 266 -6.07 -12.83 -17.54
N LYS A 267 -6.96 -13.80 -17.80
CA LYS A 267 -8.31 -13.80 -17.23
C LYS A 267 -8.28 -13.98 -15.71
N ARG A 268 -7.43 -14.89 -15.22
CA ARG A 268 -7.24 -15.07 -13.77
C ARG A 268 -6.60 -13.83 -13.14
N LEU A 269 -5.65 -13.20 -13.83
CA LEU A 269 -5.05 -11.96 -13.36
C LEU A 269 -6.10 -10.84 -13.28
N GLY A 270 -6.97 -10.72 -14.30
CA GLY A 270 -8.10 -9.80 -14.31
C GLY A 270 -9.05 -10.02 -13.13
N ALA A 271 -9.39 -11.27 -12.84
CA ALA A 271 -10.23 -11.62 -11.68
C ALA A 271 -9.57 -11.25 -10.34
N VAL A 272 -8.26 -11.44 -10.20
CA VAL A 272 -7.49 -11.02 -9.01
C VAL A 272 -7.53 -9.50 -8.84
N LEU A 273 -7.28 -8.74 -9.91
CA LEU A 273 -7.33 -7.27 -9.88
C LEU A 273 -8.73 -6.75 -9.56
N LEU A 274 -9.76 -7.38 -10.13
CA LEU A 274 -11.16 -7.05 -9.87
C LEU A 274 -11.52 -7.31 -8.41
N ALA A 275 -11.14 -8.47 -7.86
CA ALA A 275 -11.39 -8.82 -6.46
C ALA A 275 -10.66 -7.88 -5.49
N LEU A 276 -9.41 -7.52 -5.79
CA LEU A 276 -8.65 -6.56 -4.99
C LEU A 276 -9.29 -5.15 -5.04
N GLY A 277 -9.64 -4.66 -6.22
CA GLY A 277 -10.31 -3.35 -6.34
C GLY A 277 -11.68 -3.34 -5.65
N ALA A 278 -12.45 -4.42 -5.76
CA ALA A 278 -13.71 -4.59 -5.06
C ALA A 278 -13.53 -4.62 -3.53
N TYR A 279 -12.46 -5.23 -3.02
CA TYR A 279 -12.13 -5.19 -1.59
C TYR A 279 -11.97 -3.76 -1.08
N PHE A 280 -11.23 -2.90 -1.78
CA PHE A 280 -11.07 -1.50 -1.39
C PHE A 280 -12.38 -0.71 -1.46
N LEU A 281 -13.21 -0.96 -2.47
CA LEU A 281 -14.54 -0.36 -2.59
C LEU A 281 -15.45 -0.78 -1.43
N VAL A 282 -15.49 -2.08 -1.10
CA VAL A 282 -16.29 -2.60 0.02
C VAL A 282 -15.78 -2.05 1.34
N SER A 283 -14.46 -1.95 1.54
CA SER A 283 -13.87 -1.36 2.75
C SER A 283 -14.30 0.10 2.94
N LEU A 284 -14.34 0.89 1.85
CA LEU A 284 -14.81 2.27 1.89
C LEU A 284 -16.31 2.35 2.24
N VAL A 285 -17.14 1.47 1.67
CA VAL A 285 -18.57 1.39 2.01
C VAL A 285 -18.76 1.04 3.47
N LEU A 286 -18.01 0.06 3.99
CA LEU A 286 -18.07 -0.36 5.40
C LEU A 286 -17.62 0.76 6.34
N PHE A 287 -16.57 1.52 5.98
CA PHE A 287 -16.14 2.69 6.74
C PHE A 287 -17.26 3.72 6.90
N TYR A 288 -17.92 4.10 5.81
CA TYR A 288 -19.03 5.07 5.89
C TYR A 288 -20.28 4.50 6.55
N ALA A 289 -20.59 3.21 6.35
CA ALA A 289 -21.70 2.54 7.00
C ALA A 289 -21.53 2.49 8.53
N ALA A 290 -20.29 2.42 9.02
CA ALA A 290 -19.96 2.50 10.44
C ALA A 290 -20.04 3.93 11.02
N GLY A 291 -20.34 4.94 10.21
CA GLY A 291 -20.29 6.35 10.61
C GLY A 291 -18.88 6.96 10.56
N GLY A 292 -17.91 6.24 10.00
CA GLY A 292 -16.52 6.65 9.89
C GLY A 292 -15.74 6.63 11.21
N TYR A 293 -14.51 7.15 11.16
CA TYR A 293 -13.57 7.11 12.29
C TYR A 293 -14.09 7.82 13.55
N HIS A 294 -14.89 8.89 13.41
CA HIS A 294 -15.44 9.60 14.57
C HIS A 294 -16.44 8.76 15.37
N ALA A 295 -17.21 7.89 14.70
CA ALA A 295 -18.16 7.00 15.35
C ALA A 295 -17.48 5.74 15.92
N GLU A 296 -16.42 5.26 15.25
CA GLU A 296 -15.67 4.07 15.65
C GLU A 296 -14.15 4.31 15.60
N PRO A 297 -13.56 5.00 16.60
CA PRO A 297 -12.15 5.42 16.58
C PRO A 297 -11.16 4.28 16.88
N THR A 298 -11.24 3.19 16.12
CA THR A 298 -10.40 2.00 16.28
C THR A 298 -9.19 2.00 15.37
N THR A 299 -8.18 1.18 15.69
CA THR A 299 -7.00 1.00 14.83
C THR A 299 -7.38 0.57 13.41
N TRP A 300 -8.39 -0.29 13.26
CA TRP A 300 -8.88 -0.71 11.95
C TRP A 300 -9.51 0.44 11.17
N MET A 301 -10.44 1.18 11.79
CA MET A 301 -11.13 2.29 11.15
C MET A 301 -10.19 3.43 10.80
N GLU A 302 -9.13 3.64 11.57
CA GLU A 302 -8.02 4.51 11.19
C GLU A 302 -7.37 3.97 9.90
N LEU A 303 -6.94 2.71 9.85
CA LEU A 303 -6.26 2.16 8.67
C LEU A 303 -7.13 2.18 7.40
N ILE A 304 -8.44 1.95 7.50
CA ILE A 304 -9.35 1.97 6.33
C ILE A 304 -10.02 3.32 6.10
N SER A 305 -9.66 4.36 6.85
CA SER A 305 -10.19 5.70 6.62
C SER A 305 -9.62 6.29 5.33
N PRO A 306 -10.45 6.92 4.47
CA PRO A 306 -9.96 7.64 3.28
C PRO A 306 -9.00 8.78 3.62
N PHE A 307 -8.99 9.20 4.89
CA PHE A 307 -8.10 10.23 5.43
C PHE A 307 -6.79 9.68 5.99
N HIS A 308 -6.58 8.34 6.03
CA HIS A 308 -5.41 7.67 6.61
C HIS A 308 -4.79 6.58 5.71
N ASN A 309 -5.53 6.10 4.70
CA ASN A 309 -5.08 5.06 3.80
C ASN A 309 -4.55 5.63 2.46
N PRO A 310 -3.25 5.56 2.18
CA PRO A 310 -2.67 6.05 0.93
C PRO A 310 -2.89 5.11 -0.25
N ASP A 311 -3.48 3.93 -0.04
CA ASP A 311 -3.61 2.89 -1.05
C ASP A 311 -5.00 2.84 -1.70
N PHE A 312 -5.89 3.78 -1.37
CA PHE A 312 -7.25 3.79 -1.93
C PHE A 312 -7.29 3.85 -3.45
N TRP A 313 -6.25 4.36 -4.12
CA TRP A 313 -6.14 4.28 -5.58
C TRP A 313 -6.32 2.86 -6.12
N CYS A 314 -6.10 1.81 -5.32
CA CYS A 314 -6.32 0.41 -5.68
C CYS A 314 -7.77 0.08 -6.06
N PHE A 315 -8.78 0.86 -5.69
CA PHE A 315 -10.15 0.65 -6.20
C PHE A 315 -10.19 0.74 -7.73
N SER A 316 -9.30 1.54 -8.34
CA SER A 316 -9.21 1.70 -9.79
C SER A 316 -8.78 0.42 -10.52
N LEU A 317 -8.25 -0.59 -9.81
CA LEU A 317 -7.89 -1.88 -10.38
C LEU A 317 -9.11 -2.67 -10.90
N ILE A 318 -10.33 -2.27 -10.51
CA ILE A 318 -11.59 -2.79 -11.09
C ILE A 318 -11.59 -2.61 -12.62
N PHE A 319 -11.09 -1.49 -13.14
CA PHE A 319 -11.13 -1.19 -14.57
C PHE A 319 -10.28 -2.14 -15.42
N PRO A 320 -8.95 -2.25 -15.23
CA PRO A 320 -8.15 -3.25 -15.95
C PRO A 320 -8.55 -4.67 -15.56
N GLY A 321 -9.01 -4.91 -14.33
CA GLY A 321 -9.46 -6.23 -13.88
C GLY A 321 -10.67 -6.74 -14.68
N ALA A 322 -11.71 -5.91 -14.79
CA ALA A 322 -12.90 -6.22 -15.58
C ALA A 322 -12.56 -6.41 -17.06
N TYR A 323 -11.70 -5.54 -17.62
CA TYR A 323 -11.25 -5.66 -19.01
C TYR A 323 -10.56 -7.01 -19.27
N LEU A 324 -9.57 -7.37 -18.47
CA LEU A 324 -8.82 -8.62 -18.63
C LEU A 324 -9.66 -9.88 -18.35
N ALA A 325 -10.60 -9.80 -17.41
CA ALA A 325 -11.50 -10.91 -17.10
C ALA A 325 -12.53 -11.15 -18.20
N ALA A 326 -13.04 -10.08 -18.81
CA ALA A 326 -14.03 -10.13 -19.88
C ALA A 326 -13.42 -10.44 -21.26
N GLU A 327 -12.12 -10.21 -21.45
CA GLU A 327 -11.45 -10.40 -22.72
C GLU A 327 -11.59 -11.85 -23.21
N ARG A 328 -12.36 -12.05 -24.29
CA ARG A 328 -12.40 -13.30 -25.03
C ARG A 328 -11.05 -13.47 -25.72
N LEU A 329 -10.09 -14.05 -25.02
CA LEU A 329 -8.89 -14.62 -25.65
C LEU A 329 -9.41 -15.68 -26.64
N GLN A 330 -9.52 -15.30 -27.91
CA GLN A 330 -9.79 -16.23 -29.00
C GLN A 330 -8.66 -17.26 -28.95
N LYS A 331 -9.04 -18.53 -28.74
CA LYS A 331 -8.12 -19.65 -28.67
C LYS A 331 -7.57 -19.98 -30.05
#